data_AF-A0A932DY83-F1
#
_entry.id   AF-A0A932DY83-F1
#
_cell.length_a   1.000
_cell.length_b   1.000
_cell.length_c   1.000
_cell.angle_alpha   90.00
_cell.angle_beta   90.00
_cell.angle_gamma   90.00
#
_symmetry.space_group_name_H-M   'P 1'
#
loop_
_entity.id
_entity.type
_entity.pdbx_description
1 polymer ?
#
loop_
_entity_poly.entity_id
_entity_poly.type
_entity_poly.pdbx_seq_one_letter_code
_entity_poly.pdbx_strand_id
1 'polypeptide(L)'
;MTHKEIEKQNFILWYGLYATDKDMELARTNYKETLNRLLKEYAEEIDKIDRTKHFYEQIAMPKRTQTQQYDATLKINYFPTKLEDIILEKSL
;
A
#
# COMPACT_ATOMS: atom_id res chain seq x y z
N MET A 1 -7.00 -14.13 -24.85
CA MET A 1 -6.06 -14.38 -23.74
C MET A 1 -5.67 -15.84 -23.81
N THR A 2 -4.37 -16.12 -23.86
CA THR A 2 -3.85 -17.49 -23.92
C THR A 2 -3.97 -18.16 -22.56
N HIS A 3 -3.92 -19.50 -22.53
CA HIS A 3 -3.96 -20.23 -21.26
C HIS A 3 -2.81 -19.85 -20.33
N LYS A 4 -1.63 -19.57 -20.90
CA LYS A 4 -0.43 -19.14 -20.18
C LYS A 4 -0.57 -17.75 -19.56
N GLU A 5 -1.23 -16.83 -20.26
CA GLU A 5 -1.52 -15.49 -19.70
C GLU A 5 -2.48 -15.57 -18.52
N ILE A 6 -3.50 -16.44 -18.61
CA ILE A 6 -4.46 -16.68 -17.53
C ILE A 6 -3.77 -17.34 -16.32
N GLU A 7 -2.93 -18.36 -16.54
CA GLU A 7 -2.15 -19.02 -15.49
C GLU A 7 -1.25 -18.01 -14.75
N LYS A 8 -0.52 -17.19 -15.51
CA LYS A 8 0.30 -16.10 -14.96
C LYS A 8 -0.54 -15.15 -14.12
N GLN A 9 -1.64 -14.63 -14.66
CA GLN A 9 -2.47 -13.65 -13.95
C GLN A 9 -3.02 -14.24 -12.65
N ASN A 10 -3.53 -15.47 -12.69
CA ASN A 10 -4.07 -16.14 -11.52
C ASN A 10 -3.01 -16.38 -10.44
N PHE A 11 -1.83 -16.86 -10.84
CA PHE A 11 -0.75 -17.13 -9.91
C PHE A 11 -0.22 -15.85 -9.26
N ILE A 12 -0.03 -14.79 -10.05
CA ILE A 12 0.45 -13.50 -9.56
C ILE A 12 -0.56 -12.85 -8.60
N LEU A 13 -1.86 -12.91 -8.91
CA LEU A 13 -2.91 -12.44 -8.01
C LEU A 13 -2.94 -13.22 -6.70
N TRP A 14 -2.88 -14.54 -6.79
CA TRP A 14 -2.82 -15.40 -5.61
C TRP A 14 -1.59 -15.09 -4.76
N TYR A 15 -0.40 -15.08 -5.35
CA TYR A 15 0.87 -14.84 -4.66
C TYR A 15 0.92 -13.48 -3.97
N GLY A 16 0.55 -12.41 -4.70
CA GLY A 16 0.73 -11.05 -4.22
C GLY A 16 -0.34 -10.56 -3.25
N LEU A 17 -1.57 -11.08 -3.35
CA LEU A 17 -2.72 -10.52 -2.63
C LEU A 17 -3.38 -11.49 -1.65
N TYR A 18 -3.41 -12.78 -1.96
CA TYR A 18 -4.24 -13.75 -1.22
C TYR A 18 -3.42 -14.79 -0.44
N ALA A 19 -2.23 -15.13 -0.90
CA ALA A 19 -1.41 -16.17 -0.30
C ALA A 19 -0.93 -15.73 1.07
N THR A 20 -1.33 -16.48 2.10
CA THR A 20 -0.74 -16.37 3.44
C THR A 20 0.51 -17.24 3.54
N ASP A 21 1.32 -17.04 4.59
CA ASP A 21 2.48 -17.90 4.85
C ASP A 21 2.09 -19.38 4.97
N LYS A 22 0.93 -19.65 5.58
CA LYS A 22 0.37 -21.01 5.69
C LYS A 22 0.01 -21.60 4.33
N ASP A 23 -0.59 -20.81 3.44
CA ASP A 23 -0.92 -21.27 2.09
C ASP A 23 0.35 -21.56 1.30
N MET A 24 1.40 -20.76 1.48
CA MET A 24 2.70 -20.98 0.87
C MET A 24 3.40 -22.24 1.38
N GLU A 25 3.31 -22.55 2.68
CA GLU A 25 3.80 -23.80 3.25
C GLU A 25 3.03 -25.02 2.73
N LEU A 26 1.70 -24.91 2.65
CA LEU A 26 0.85 -25.96 2.09
C LEU A 26 1.16 -26.20 0.61
N ALA A 27 1.35 -25.13 -0.16
CA ALA A 27 1.75 -25.22 -1.56
C ALA A 27 3.15 -25.82 -1.73
N ARG A 28 4.10 -25.47 -0.86
CA ARG A 28 5.44 -26.09 -0.83
C ARG A 28 5.41 -27.59 -0.52
N THR A 29 4.43 -28.03 0.27
CA THR A 29 4.29 -29.44 0.66
C THR A 29 3.58 -30.26 -0.41
N ASN A 30 2.43 -29.79 -0.89
CA ASN A 30 1.55 -30.57 -1.77
C ASN A 30 1.81 -30.35 -3.26
N TYR A 31 2.35 -29.19 -3.64
CA TYR A 31 2.47 -28.76 -5.04
C TYR A 31 3.87 -28.23 -5.36
N LYS A 32 4.89 -28.79 -4.70
CA LYS A 32 6.28 -28.32 -4.74
C LYS A 32 6.80 -28.06 -6.15
N GLU A 33 6.59 -29.01 -7.07
CA GLU A 33 7.11 -28.92 -8.44
C GLU A 33 6.44 -27.77 -9.21
N THR A 34 5.11 -27.74 -9.21
CA THR A 34 4.33 -26.68 -9.86
C THR A 34 4.67 -25.32 -9.28
N LEU A 35 4.74 -25.20 -7.96
CA LEU A 35 5.11 -23.95 -7.28
C LEU A 35 6.51 -23.50 -7.69
N ASN A 36 7.51 -24.39 -7.67
CA ASN A 36 8.87 -24.04 -8.08
C ASN A 36 8.96 -23.61 -9.55
N ARG A 37 8.22 -24.28 -10.45
CA ARG A 37 8.11 -23.88 -11.86
C ARG A 37 7.55 -22.48 -11.99
N LEU A 38 6.42 -22.19 -11.34
CA LEU A 38 5.74 -20.89 -11.41
C LEU A 38 6.57 -19.76 -10.78
N LEU A 39 7.21 -20.01 -9.63
CA LEU A 39 8.12 -19.07 -8.99
C LEU A 39 9.31 -18.72 -9.91
N LYS A 40 9.84 -19.71 -10.62
CA LYS A 40 10.95 -19.49 -11.57
C LYS A 40 10.48 -18.78 -12.83
N GLU A 41 9.35 -19.19 -13.38
CA GLU A 41 8.84 -18.68 -14.66
C GLU A 41 8.37 -17.23 -14.57
N TYR A 42 7.81 -16.84 -13.42
CA TYR A 42 7.29 -15.49 -13.18
C TYR A 42 8.11 -14.72 -12.12
N ALA A 43 9.40 -15.05 -12.00
CA ALA A 43 10.29 -14.45 -11.02
C ALA A 43 10.37 -12.92 -11.12
N GLU A 44 10.32 -12.37 -12.34
CA GLU A 44 10.40 -10.92 -12.54
C GLU A 44 9.17 -10.19 -11.99
N GLU A 45 7.97 -10.74 -12.19
CA GLU A 45 6.74 -10.17 -11.63
C GLU A 45 6.68 -10.31 -10.10
N ILE A 46 7.12 -11.45 -9.58
CA ILE A 46 7.21 -11.69 -8.14
C ILE A 46 8.15 -10.68 -7.48
N ASP A 47 9.35 -10.47 -8.03
CA ASP A 47 10.32 -9.52 -7.48
C ASP A 47 9.77 -8.08 -7.46
N LYS A 48 9.00 -7.68 -8.48
CA LYS A 48 8.30 -6.38 -8.48
C LYS A 48 7.28 -6.29 -7.35
N ILE A 49 6.51 -7.35 -7.11
CA ILE A 49 5.54 -7.42 -6.00
C ILE A 49 6.24 -7.33 -4.66
N ASP A 50 7.28 -8.13 -4.44
CA ASP A 50 8.00 -8.20 -3.17
C ASP A 50 8.65 -6.86 -2.83
N ARG A 51 9.29 -6.20 -3.80
CA ARG A 51 9.85 -4.85 -3.62
C ARG A 51 8.77 -3.83 -3.26
N THR A 52 7.63 -3.89 -3.94
CA THR A 52 6.51 -2.98 -3.70
C THR A 52 5.92 -3.20 -2.30
N LYS A 53 5.69 -4.46 -1.93
CA LYS A 53 5.21 -4.86 -0.61
C LYS A 53 6.16 -4.38 0.49
N HIS A 54 7.45 -4.64 0.33
CA HIS A 54 8.47 -4.22 1.28
C HIS A 54 8.54 -2.68 1.43
N PHE A 55 8.43 -1.94 0.33
CA PHE A 55 8.36 -0.48 0.35
C PHE A 55 7.15 0.03 1.14
N TYR A 56 5.96 -0.56 0.92
CA TYR A 56 4.76 -0.19 1.67
C TYR A 56 4.87 -0.55 3.15
N GLU A 57 5.44 -1.71 3.50
CA GLU A 57 5.70 -2.10 4.89
C GLU A 57 6.60 -1.06 5.59
N GLN A 58 7.63 -0.56 4.91
CA GLN A 58 8.51 0.49 5.45
C GLN A 58 7.81 1.85 5.63
N ILE A 59 6.87 2.21 4.76
CA ILE A 59 6.11 3.47 4.89
C ILE A 59 5.01 3.34 5.94
N ALA A 60 4.26 2.24 5.91
CA ALA A 60 3.13 1.97 6.81
C ALA A 60 3.61 1.69 8.24
N MET A 61 4.85 1.24 8.42
CA MET A 61 5.55 1.27 9.69
C MET A 61 6.38 2.55 9.78
N PRO A 62 5.81 3.73 10.16
CA PRO A 62 6.67 4.79 10.64
C PRO A 62 7.45 4.18 11.80
N LYS A 63 8.78 4.18 11.71
CA LYS A 63 9.66 3.93 12.86
C LYS A 63 9.00 4.65 14.03
N ARG A 64 8.53 3.92 15.04
CA ARG A 64 7.80 4.45 16.21
C ARG A 64 8.65 5.45 17.05
N THR A 65 9.74 5.95 16.49
CA THR A 65 10.79 6.76 17.10
C THR A 65 11.22 7.97 16.26
N GLN A 66 10.61 8.24 15.10
CA GLN A 66 10.75 9.56 14.46
C GLN A 66 9.38 10.18 14.29
N THR A 67 8.95 10.89 15.34
CA THR A 67 8.06 12.03 15.15
C THR A 67 8.69 12.91 14.07
N GLN A 68 8.03 12.98 12.92
CA GLN A 68 8.33 13.98 11.91
C GLN A 68 8.09 15.33 12.62
N GLN A 69 9.17 15.94 13.12
CA GLN A 69 9.11 17.26 13.73
C GLN A 69 8.77 18.23 12.59
N TYR A 70 7.48 18.41 12.34
CA TYR A 70 7.00 19.55 11.58
C TYR A 70 7.50 20.78 12.34
N ASP A 71 8.33 21.57 11.67
CA ASP A 71 8.73 22.88 12.18
C ASP A 71 7.44 23.71 12.27
N ALA A 72 6.94 23.92 13.49
CA ALA A 72 5.69 24.63 13.76
C ALA A 72 5.78 26.14 13.45
N THR A 73 6.81 26.58 12.70
CA THR A 73 7.04 27.97 12.31
C THR A 73 6.24 28.41 11.09
N LEU A 74 5.28 27.62 10.61
CA LEU A 74 4.32 28.10 9.61
C LEU A 74 3.38 29.15 10.24
N LYS A 75 3.86 30.39 10.33
CA LYS A 75 3.04 31.56 10.63
C LYS A 75 2.10 31.78 9.45
N ILE A 76 0.89 31.25 9.56
CA ILE A 76 -0.20 31.63 8.67
C ILE A 76 -0.53 33.09 9.01
N ASN A 77 -0.08 34.01 8.17
CA ASN A 77 -0.51 35.40 8.24
C ASN A 77 -1.98 35.45 7.83
N TYR A 78 -2.87 35.35 8.82
CA TYR A 78 -4.29 35.56 8.63
C TYR A 78 -4.51 37.06 8.41
N PHE A 79 -4.75 37.45 7.16
CA PHE A 79 -5.27 38.77 6.83
C PHE A 79 -6.79 38.69 6.91
N PRO A 80 -7.45 39.26 7.95
CA PRO A 80 -8.89 39.32 7.97
C PRO A 80 -9.37 40.26 6.85
N THR A 81 -9.99 39.70 5.82
CA THR A 81 -10.87 40.48 4.94
C THR A 81 -12.02 40.98 5.81
N LYS A 82 -12.11 42.30 5.97
CA LYS A 82 -13.18 42.96 6.71
C LYS A 82 -14.53 42.40 6.28
N LEU A 83 -15.21 41.72 7.19
CA LEU A 83 -16.62 41.38 7.09
C LEU A 83 -17.37 42.39 7.95
N GLU A 84 -17.30 43.65 7.52
CA GLU A 84 -18.21 44.69 7.99
C GLU A 84 -19.58 44.39 7.35
N ASP A 85 -20.61 44.39 8.20
CA ASP A 85 -22.04 44.50 7.87
C ASP A 85 -22.84 43.23 7.56
N ILE A 86 -22.93 42.25 8.48
CA ILE A 86 -24.22 41.54 8.72
C ILE A 86 -24.34 41.15 10.21
N ILE A 87 -24.70 42.11 11.06
CA ILE A 87 -25.46 41.81 12.30
C ILE A 87 -26.68 42.71 12.27
N LEU A 88 -27.75 42.20 11.63
CA LEU A 88 -29.09 42.73 11.78
C LEU A 88 -29.48 42.52 13.26
N GLU A 89 -29.78 43.62 13.93
CA GLU A 89 -30.28 43.71 15.30
C GLU A 89 -31.24 42.56 15.65
N LYS A 90 -30.90 41.84 16.72
CA LYS A 90 -31.91 41.26 17.60
C LYS A 90 -31.80 41.93 18.96
N SER A 91 -32.99 42.23 19.51
CA SER A 91 -33.33 42.69 20.87
C SER A 91 -33.00 44.14 21.26
N LEU A 92 -34.01 45.02 21.26
CA LEU A 92 -34.92 45.24 22.39
C LEU A 92 -36.24 45.89 21.96
#